data_AF-A0A832Q8Z7-F1
#
_entry.id   AF-A0A832Q8Z7-F1
#
_cell.length_a   1.000
_cell.length_b   1.000
_cell.length_c   1.000
_cell.angle_alpha   90.00
_cell.angle_beta   90.00
_cell.angle_gamma   90.00
#
_symmetry.space_group_name_H-M   'P 1'
#
loop_
_entity.id
_entity.type
_entity.pdbx_description
1 polymer ?
#
loop_
_entity_poly.entity_id
_entity_poly.type
_entity_poly.pdbx_seq_one_letter_code
_entity_poly.pdbx_strand_id
1 'polypeptide(L)' 'IGWNGPYLRKNEVPADPWGQAYIYRFPGERGEYDIISLGADGTPGGEGENADVTN' A
#
# COMPACT_ATOMS: atom_id res chain seq x y z
N ILE A 1 -15.51 -13.71 22.13
CA ILE A 1 -15.06 -12.30 22.02
C ILE A 1 -14.88 -12.01 20.54
N GLY A 2 -15.63 -11.05 20.02
CA GLY A 2 -15.64 -10.68 18.60
C GLY A 2 -14.75 -9.47 18.32
N TRP A 3 -14.64 -9.14 17.03
CA TRP A 3 -13.95 -7.94 16.57
C TRP A 3 -14.62 -6.67 17.10
N ASN A 4 -13.82 -5.72 17.61
CA ASN A 4 -14.29 -4.56 18.38
C ASN A 4 -14.25 -3.23 17.60
N GLY A 5 -14.16 -3.25 16.27
CA GLY A 5 -14.26 -2.04 15.46
C GLY A 5 -13.20 -1.94 14.35
N PRO A 6 -13.33 -0.92 13.49
CA PRO A 6 -12.72 -0.84 12.17
C PRO A 6 -11.21 -1.06 12.18
N TYR A 7 -10.68 -1.67 11.11
CA TYR A 7 -9.24 -1.88 10.93
C TYR A 7 -8.47 -0.55 10.83
N LEU A 8 -9.15 0.54 10.46
CA LEU A 8 -8.60 1.89 10.42
C LEU A 8 -9.32 2.79 11.41
N ARG A 9 -8.55 3.66 12.09
CA ARG A 9 -9.11 4.65 13.02
C ARG A 9 -9.89 5.75 12.31
N LYS A 10 -9.45 6.11 11.11
CA LYS A 10 -10.19 6.99 10.21
C LYS A 10 -10.96 6.13 9.21
N ASN A 11 -12.12 6.60 8.77
CA ASN A 11 -12.91 5.94 7.73
C ASN A 11 -12.31 6.12 6.32
N GLU A 12 -11.01 6.38 6.22
CA GLU A 12 -10.27 6.60 4.98
C GLU A 12 -8.94 5.86 5.05
N VAL A 13 -8.52 5.30 3.92
CA VAL A 13 -7.16 4.78 3.75
C VAL A 13 -6.24 5.99 3.54
N PRO A 14 -5.17 6.14 4.33
CA PRO A 14 -4.22 7.21 4.09
C PRO A 14 -3.54 7.05 2.73
N ALA A 15 -3.23 8.17 2.09
CA ALA A 15 -2.35 8.15 0.94
C ALA A 15 -0.92 7.75 1.36
N ASP A 16 -0.13 7.30 0.40
CA ASP A 16 1.29 7.05 0.57
C ASP A 16 2.09 8.37 0.75
N PRO A 17 3.41 8.30 1.00
CA PRO A 17 4.24 9.49 1.20
C PRO A 17 4.22 10.50 0.05
N TRP A 18 3.86 10.06 -1.16
CA TRP A 18 3.79 10.89 -2.38
C TRP A 18 2.37 11.33 -2.72
N GLY A 19 1.40 11.05 -1.84
CA GLY A 19 0.01 11.46 -2.01
C GLY A 19 -0.79 10.55 -2.94
N GLN A 20 -0.28 9.37 -3.28
CA GLN A 20 -0.94 8.39 -4.13
C GLN A 20 -1.69 7.33 -3.31
N ALA A 21 -2.65 6.65 -3.93
CA ALA A 21 -3.36 5.55 -3.29
C ALA A 21 -2.50 4.28 -3.33
N TYR A 22 -2.46 3.54 -2.22
CA TYR A 22 -1.83 2.21 -2.19
C TYR A 22 -2.55 1.23 -3.11
N ILE A 23 -1.75 0.37 -3.76
CA ILE A 23 -2.24 -0.74 -4.57
C ILE A 23 -2.34 -1.97 -3.68
N TYR A 24 -3.54 -2.52 -3.57
CA TYR A 24 -3.76 -3.81 -2.95
C TYR A 24 -3.78 -4.91 -4.03
N ARG A 25 -3.04 -6.00 -3.80
CA ARG A 25 -3.00 -7.15 -4.69
C ARG A 25 -3.30 -8.44 -3.93
N PHE A 26 -4.21 -9.24 -4.47
CA PHE A 26 -4.51 -10.59 -4.00
C PHE A 26 -4.86 -11.49 -5.21
N PRO A 27 -4.19 -12.65 -5.38
CA PRO A 27 -3.07 -13.15 -4.58
C PRO A 27 -1.81 -12.28 -4.73
N GLY A 28 -1.05 -12.13 -3.65
CA GLY A 28 0.22 -11.42 -3.65
C GLY A 28 1.33 -12.16 -4.41
N GLU A 29 2.32 -11.42 -4.87
CA GLU A 29 3.56 -11.94 -5.44
C GLU A 29 4.56 -12.31 -4.34
N ARG A 30 4.52 -11.62 -3.18
CA ARG A 30 5.46 -11.82 -2.07
C ARG A 30 4.86 -12.60 -0.91
N GLY A 31 3.55 -12.83 -0.93
CA GLY A 31 2.80 -13.52 0.12
C GLY A 31 1.34 -13.71 -0.29
N GLU A 32 0.46 -13.87 0.70
CA GLU A 32 -0.98 -14.01 0.43
C GLU A 32 -1.56 -12.75 -0.22
N TYR A 33 -1.06 -11.58 0.17
CA TYR A 33 -1.43 -10.28 -0.39
C TYR A 33 -0.22 -9.34 -0.39
N ASP A 34 -0.26 -8.33 -1.25
CA ASP A 34 0.69 -7.23 -1.24
C ASP A 34 -0.05 -5.89 -1.07
N ILE A 35 0.60 -4.95 -0.38
CA ILE A 35 0.24 -3.54 -0.34
C ILE A 35 1.43 -2.76 -0.89
N ILE A 36 1.24 -2.10 -2.03
CA ILE A 36 2.32 -1.52 -2.83
C ILE A 36 2.12 0.00 -2.97
N SER A 37 3.20 0.76 -2.85
CA SER A 37 3.31 2.17 -3.26
C SER A 37 4.35 2.27 -4.38
N LEU A 38 4.01 2.97 -5.47
CA LEU A 38 4.82 3.04 -6.70
C LEU A 38 5.88 4.15 -6.67
N GLY A 39 6.31 4.57 -5.48
CA GLY A 39 7.28 5.65 -5.34
C GLY A 39 6.78 7.02 -5.82
N ALA A 40 7.70 7.96 -5.95
CA ALA A 40 7.40 9.34 -6.34
C ALA A 40 6.87 9.46 -7.77
N ASP A 41 7.24 8.55 -8.67
CA ASP A 41 6.87 8.63 -10.08
C ASP A 41 5.53 7.94 -10.40
N GLY A 42 4.99 7.15 -9.47
CA GLY A 42 3.72 6.46 -9.67
C GLY A 42 3.77 5.36 -10.72
N THR A 43 4.96 4.82 -11.00
CA THR A 43 5.16 3.77 -12.00
C THR A 43 5.88 2.56 -11.42
N PRO A 44 5.62 1.34 -11.92
CA PRO A 44 6.31 0.16 -11.43
C PRO A 44 7.82 0.21 -11.69
N GLY A 45 8.60 -0.18 -10.69
CA GLY A 45 10.06 -0.24 -10.71
C GLY A 45 10.69 0.97 -10.03
N GLY A 46 11.57 1.66 -10.76
CA GLY A 46 12.31 2.81 -10.25
C GLY A 46 13.47 2.48 -9.30
N GLU A 47 14.20 3.52 -8.91
CA GLU A 47 15.28 3.47 -7.94
C GLU A 47 15.19 4.69 -7.02
N GLY A 48 15.76 4.60 -5.82
CA GLY A 48 15.73 5.70 -4.85
C GLY A 48 14.30 6.06 -4.43
N GLU A 49 13.91 7.33 -4.58
CA GLU A 49 12.55 7.81 -4.23
C GLU A 49 11.46 7.29 -5.18
N ASN A 50 11.86 6.78 -6.35
CA ASN A 50 10.95 6.18 -7.31
C ASN A 50 10.80 4.67 -7.12
N ALA A 51 11.54 4.07 -6.18
CA ALA A 51 11.47 2.64 -5.97
C ALA A 51 10.12 2.22 -5.40
N ASP A 52 9.55 1.16 -5.94
CA ASP A 52 8.36 0.50 -5.38
C ASP A 52 8.61 0.07 -3.91
N VAL A 53 7.66 0.39 -3.04
CA VAL A 53 7.67 0.00 -1.63
C VAL A 53 6.52 -0.99 -1.38
N THR A 54 6.84 -2.14 -0.80
CA THR A 54 5.89 -3.22 -0.49
C THR A 54 6.18 -3.81 0.90
N ASN A 55 5.18 -4.48 1.48
CA ASN A 55 5.30 -5.18 2.77
C ASN A 55 6.20 -6.42 2.75
#